data_AF-A0A2V7TWM8-F1
#
_entry.id   AF-A0A2V7TWM8-F1
#
_cell.length_a   1.000
_cell.length_b   1.000
_cell.length_c   1.000
_cell.angle_alpha   90.00
_cell.angle_beta   90.00
_cell.angle_gamma   90.00
#
_symmetry.space_group_name_H-M   'P 1'
#
loop_
_entity.id
_entity.type
_entity.pdbx_description
1 polymer ?
#
loop_
_entity_poly.entity_id
_entity_poly.type
_entity_poly.pdbx_seq_one_letter_code
_entity_poly.pdbx_strand_id
1 'polypeptide(L)' 'MTTSAERSAPHLEDDSRLPFPESLCHACAAPPRYVTSDRGAVFIHCPVLQKYPPQPVLSCSAFRPRDAPTGGASD' A
#
# COMPACT_ATOMS: atom_id res chain seq x y z
N MET A 1 20.90 -4.30 -35.49
CA MET A 1 19.54 -4.80 -35.18
C MET A 1 19.22 -4.33 -33.78
N THR A 2 18.33 -3.34 -33.68
CA THR A 2 18.13 -2.51 -32.50
C THR A 2 17.29 -3.25 -31.44
N THR A 3 17.80 -3.27 -30.21
CA THR A 3 17.11 -3.71 -28.98
C THR A 3 15.75 -3.01 -28.88
N SER A 4 14.66 -3.79 -28.85
CA SER A 4 13.31 -3.27 -28.66
C SER A 4 12.81 -3.61 -27.25
N ALA A 5 12.80 -2.56 -26.43
CA ALA A 5 11.81 -2.26 -25.40
C ALA A 5 11.38 -3.43 -24.49
N GLU A 6 12.17 -3.65 -23.45
CA GLU A 6 11.70 -4.19 -22.19
C GLU A 6 10.60 -3.25 -21.66
N ARG A 7 9.33 -3.63 -21.82
CA ARG A 7 8.20 -2.97 -21.17
C ARG A 7 8.29 -3.25 -19.68
N SER A 8 9.05 -2.43 -18.96
CA SER A 8 9.10 -2.47 -17.49
C SER A 8 7.69 -2.24 -16.95
N ALA A 9 7.12 -3.26 -16.31
CA ALA A 9 5.93 -3.12 -15.48
C ALA A 9 6.33 -2.29 -14.24
N PRO A 10 5.95 -1.00 -14.11
CA PRO A 10 6.57 -0.14 -13.11
C PRO A 10 6.00 -0.29 -11.69
N HIS A 11 5.14 -1.29 -11.43
CA HIS A 11 4.36 -1.34 -10.18
C HIS A 11 4.49 -2.63 -9.36
N LEU A 12 5.12 -3.69 -9.88
CA LEU A 12 5.22 -4.96 -9.14
C LEU A 12 6.37 -4.97 -8.11
N GLU A 13 7.47 -4.25 -8.38
CA GLU A 13 8.62 -4.20 -7.46
C GLU A 13 8.45 -3.20 -6.31
N ASP A 14 7.57 -2.21 -6.47
CA ASP A 14 7.42 -1.14 -5.47
C ASP A 14 6.62 -1.61 -4.25
N ASP A 15 5.59 -2.43 -4.47
CA ASP A 15 4.74 -2.95 -3.40
C ASP A 15 5.50 -3.91 -2.47
N SER A 16 6.42 -4.72 -3.02
CA SER A 16 7.30 -5.61 -2.24
C SER A 16 8.24 -4.88 -1.28
N ARG A 17 8.43 -3.56 -1.46
CA ARG A 17 9.24 -2.71 -0.56
C ARG A 17 8.42 -2.12 0.58
N LEU A 18 7.09 -2.17 0.50
CA LEU A 18 6.23 -1.68 1.56
C LEU A 18 6.31 -2.59 2.79
N PRO A 19 6.21 -2.04 4.00
CA PRO A 19 6.04 -2.86 5.18
C PRO A 19 4.69 -3.58 5.09
N PHE A 20 4.71 -4.91 5.17
CA PHE A 20 3.53 -5.78 5.04
C PHE A 20 2.80 -5.56 3.70
N PRO A 21 3.39 -5.90 2.54
CA PRO A 21 2.81 -5.66 1.21
C PRO A 21 1.37 -6.18 1.04
N GLU A 22 1.05 -7.26 1.74
CA GLU A 22 -0.21 -8.00 1.68
C GLU A 22 -1.29 -7.37 2.57
N SER A 23 -0.95 -6.31 3.29
CA SER A 23 -1.87 -5.61 4.19
C SER A 23 -2.91 -4.83 3.39
N LEU A 24 -4.19 -5.08 3.68
CA LEU A 24 -5.33 -4.34 3.11
C LEU A 24 -5.27 -2.83 3.38
N CYS A 25 -4.44 -2.40 4.33
CA CYS A 25 -4.25 -0.99 4.64
C CYS A 25 -3.74 -0.17 3.44
N HIS A 26 -2.92 -0.75 2.55
CA HIS A 26 -2.37 -0.03 1.39
C HIS A 26 -3.45 0.32 0.37
N ALA A 27 -4.46 -0.55 0.24
CA ALA A 27 -5.61 -0.36 -0.63
C ALA A 27 -6.75 0.44 0.02
N CYS A 28 -6.62 0.85 1.28
CA CYS A 28 -7.69 1.53 2.00
C CYS A 28 -7.81 3.01 1.60
N ALA A 29 -9.03 3.53 1.54
CA ALA A 29 -9.36 4.94 1.36
C ALA A 29 -8.88 5.80 2.53
N ALA A 30 -8.63 5.19 3.69
CA ALA A 30 -7.96 5.82 4.82
C ALA A 30 -6.48 5.44 4.82
N PRO A 31 -5.57 6.34 4.38
CA PRO A 31 -4.15 6.02 4.25
C PRO A 31 -3.52 5.61 5.59
N PRO A 32 -2.73 4.53 5.65
CA PRO A 32 -2.06 4.13 6.87
C PRO A 32 -0.98 5.13 7.28
N ARG A 33 -0.71 5.22 8.59
CA ARG A 33 0.49 5.90 9.09
C ARG A 33 1.52 4.86 9.48
N TYR A 34 2.74 4.97 8.96
CA TYR A 34 3.85 4.12 9.38
C TYR A 34 4.53 4.71 10.61
N VAL A 35 4.73 3.87 11.62
CA VAL A 35 5.42 4.23 12.85
C VAL A 35 6.60 3.30 13.00
N THR A 36 7.81 3.86 13.04
CA THR A 36 9.04 3.10 13.25
C THR A 36 9.41 3.17 14.73
N SER A 37 9.65 2.01 15.35
CA SER A 37 10.16 1.93 16.73
C SER A 37 11.67 2.22 16.78
N ASP A 38 12.18 2.50 17.98
CA ASP A 38 13.62 2.71 18.22
C ASP A 38 14.49 1.52 17.82
N ARG A 39 13.91 0.32 17.74
CA ARG A 39 14.58 -0.91 17.29
C ARG A 39 14.44 -1.18 15.78
N GLY A 40 13.87 -0.24 15.03
CA GLY A 40 13.72 -0.33 13.57
C GLY A 40 12.50 -1.12 13.08
N ALA A 41 11.69 -1.72 13.98
CA ALA A 41 10.45 -2.37 13.57
C ALA A 41 9.41 -1.33 13.13
N VAL A 42 8.74 -1.58 12.01
CA VAL A 42 7.71 -0.70 11.43
C VAL A 42 6.32 -1.24 11.77
N PHE A 43 5.42 -0.34 12.18
CA PHE A 43 4.03 -0.64 12.48
C PHE A 43 3.08 0.22 11.64
N ILE A 44 1.90 -0.31 11.33
CA ILE A 44 0.82 0.42 10.68
C ILE A 44 -0.16 0.89 11.76
N HIS A 45 -0.32 2.21 11.86
CA HIS A 45 -1.37 2.84 12.66
C HIS A 45 -2.57 3.19 11.79
N CYS A 46 -3.75 2.70 12.17
CA CYS A 46 -5.01 2.99 11.47
C CYS A 46 -5.62 4.31 11.97
N PRO A 47 -5.81 5.33 11.11
CA PRO A 47 -6.41 6.60 11.52
C PRO A 47 -7.93 6.53 11.72
N VAL A 48 -8.61 5.50 11.19
CA VAL A 48 -10.06 5.34 11.41
C VAL A 48 -10.32 4.73 12.79
N LEU A 49 -9.58 3.68 13.13
CA LEU A 49 -9.76 2.96 14.39
C LEU A 49 -8.90 3.53 15.54
N GLN A 50 -8.00 4.47 15.25
CA GLN A 50 -7.05 5.08 16.20
C GLN A 50 -6.29 4.02 17.01
N LYS A 51 -5.78 2.98 16.32
CA LYS A 51 -5.07 1.85 16.94
C LYS A 51 -4.07 1.20 16.00
N TYR A 52 -3.23 0.34 16.58
CA TYR A 52 -2.32 -0.58 15.87
C TYR A 52 -2.98 -1.96 15.75
N PRO A 53 -3.62 -2.31 14.61
CA PRO A 53 -4.16 -3.66 14.40
C PRO A 53 -3.03 -4.71 14.30
N PRO A 54 -3.33 -6.00 14.55
CA PRO A 54 -2.39 -7.09 14.28
C PRO A 54 -1.94 -7.06 12.82
N GLN A 55 -0.64 -7.20 12.58
CA GLN A 55 -0.03 -7.05 11.27
C GLN A 55 0.52 -8.39 10.76
N PRO A 56 0.36 -8.71 9.46
CA PRO A 56 -0.31 -7.93 8.41
C PRO A 56 -1.85 -7.87 8.58
N VAL A 57 -2.48 -6.78 8.13
CA VAL A 57 -3.94 -6.63 8.22
C VAL A 57 -4.59 -7.31 7.01
N LEU A 58 -4.99 -8.57 7.18
CA LEU A 58 -5.61 -9.36 6.12
C LEU A 58 -7.14 -9.25 6.09
N SER A 59 -7.74 -8.75 7.17
CA SER A 59 -9.18 -8.50 7.27
C SER A 59 -9.45 -7.27 8.15
N CYS A 60 -10.42 -6.44 7.76
CA CYS A 60 -10.76 -5.23 8.51
C CYS A 60 -12.22 -4.84 8.27
N SER A 61 -13.02 -4.73 9.34
CA SER A 61 -14.43 -4.33 9.27
C SER A 61 -14.63 -2.86 8.86
N ALA A 62 -13.63 -2.01 9.12
CA ALA A 62 -13.62 -0.61 8.73
C ALA A 62 -12.98 -0.36 7.36
N PHE A 63 -12.59 -1.41 6.64
CA PHE A 63 -11.98 -1.27 5.31
C PHE A 63 -12.93 -0.58 4.35
N ARG A 64 -12.39 0.38 3.60
CA ARG A 64 -13.04 1.01 2.46
C ARG A 64 -12.01 1.05 1.34
N PRO A 65 -12.26 0.51 0.15
CA PRO A 65 -11.28 0.56 -0.94
C PRO A 65 -11.05 2.02 -1.36
N ARG A 66 -9.80 2.37 -1.63
CA ARG A 66 -9.46 3.65 -2.26
C ARG A 66 -10.04 3.65 -3.68
N ASP A 67 -10.62 4.77 -4.10
CA ASP A 67 -11.00 4.94 -5.50
C ASP A 67 -9.74 4.79 -6.36
N ALA A 68 -9.77 3.87 -7.32
CA ALA A 68 -8.70 3.77 -8.29
C ALA A 68 -8.57 5.15 -8.96
N PRO A 69 -7.34 5.68 -9.15
CA PRO A 69 -7.18 6.89 -9.92
C PRO A 69 -7.76 6.58 -11.29
N THR A 70 -8.91 7.19 -11.61
CA THR A 70 -9.53 7.08 -12.93
C THR A 70 -8.50 7.63 -13.89
N GLY A 71 -7.83 6.72 -14.62
CA GLY A 71 -6.79 7.07 -15.57
C GLY A 71 -7.34 8.13 -16.51
N GLY A 72 -6.61 9.24 -16.60
CA GLY A 72 -6.97 10.37 -17.43
C GLY A 72 -7.34 9.93 -18.84
N ALA A 73 -8.56 10.28 -19.26
CA ALA A 73 -8.81 10.62 -20.65
C ALA A 73 -7.89 11.82 -20.97
N SER A 74 -6.74 11.54 -21.56
CA SER A 74 -6.01 12.54 -22.33
C SER A 74 -6.55 12.44 -23.75
N ASP A 75 -7.21 13.52 -24.16
CA ASP A 75 -7.69 13.83 -25.51
C ASP A 75 -6.55 13.76 -26.54
#